data_AF-A0A3B0LXD3-F1
#
_entry.id   AF-A0A3B0LXD3-F1
#
_cell.length_a   1.000
_cell.length_b   1.000
_cell.length_c   1.000
_cell.angle_alpha   90.00
_cell.angle_beta   90.00
_cell.angle_gamma   90.00
#
_symmetry.space_group_name_H-M   'P 1'
#
loop_
_entity.id
_entity.type
_entity.pdbx_description
1 polymer ?
#
loop_
_entity_poly.entity_id
_entity_poly.type
_entity_poly.pdbx_seq_one_letter_code
_entity_poly.pdbx_strand_id
1 'polypeptide(L)'
;MKKDLLIDEQNTPQSMDYDEREKLKFFAYECERERDIESLARVLSMMTYWFRQDEKISFTEYASHFIASKKGLKTFGASTKRMQDKWKLTGKCLIESGHYYYKKR
;
A
#
# COMPACT_ATOMS: atom_id res chain seq x y z
N MET A 1 10.93 -7.78 41.03
CA MET A 1 11.25 -6.70 40.08
C MET A 1 10.55 -7.04 38.77
N LYS A 2 9.57 -6.24 38.32
CA LYS A 2 8.95 -6.47 37.00
C LYS A 2 10.00 -6.13 35.94
N LYS A 3 10.23 -7.05 34.99
CA LYS A 3 10.97 -6.71 33.77
C LYS A 3 9.96 -6.07 32.85
N ASP A 4 9.95 -4.75 32.81
CA ASP A 4 9.19 -4.03 31.79
C ASP A 4 9.75 -4.44 30.43
N LEU A 5 8.89 -5.07 29.62
CA LEU A 5 9.21 -5.39 28.24
C LEU A 5 9.31 -4.07 27.49
N LEU A 6 10.53 -3.56 27.38
CA LEU A 6 10.91 -2.63 26.33
C LEU A 6 10.65 -3.35 25.01
N ILE A 7 9.43 -3.15 24.48
CA ILE A 7 9.13 -3.46 23.09
C ILE A 7 10.03 -2.53 22.30
N ASP A 8 11.10 -3.10 21.77
CA ASP A 8 12.00 -2.41 20.87
C ASP A 8 11.20 -1.88 19.69
N GLU A 9 11.02 -0.56 19.63
CA GLU A 9 10.21 0.10 18.60
C GLU A 9 10.77 -0.17 17.19
N GLN A 10 12.02 -0.60 17.05
CA GLN A 10 12.59 -1.01 15.76
C GLN A 10 12.01 -2.35 15.27
N ASN A 11 11.59 -3.24 16.17
CA ASN A 11 11.11 -4.59 15.85
C ASN A 11 9.58 -4.74 15.71
N THR A 12 8.78 -3.70 16.01
CA THR A 12 7.32 -3.75 15.76
C THR A 12 7.04 -3.88 14.26
N PRO A 13 6.40 -4.97 13.77
CA PRO A 13 6.06 -5.14 12.37
C PRO A 13 5.18 -4.01 11.87
N GLN A 14 5.36 -3.59 10.62
CA GLN A 14 4.52 -2.56 10.04
C GLN A 14 3.06 -3.07 9.95
N SER A 15 2.14 -2.26 10.47
CA SER A 15 0.72 -2.57 10.54
C SER A 15 -0.12 -1.38 10.08
N MET A 16 -1.32 -1.67 9.57
CA MET A 16 -2.30 -0.65 9.19
C MET A 16 -2.96 -0.11 10.46
N ASP A 17 -3.25 1.19 10.50
CA ASP A 17 -4.12 1.73 11.55
C ASP A 17 -5.59 1.29 11.38
N TYR A 18 -6.50 1.79 12.23
CA TYR A 18 -7.92 1.45 12.13
C TYR A 18 -8.56 1.97 10.84
N ASP A 19 -8.31 3.23 10.49
CA ASP A 19 -8.89 3.88 9.32
C ASP A 19 -8.39 3.27 8.03
N GLU A 20 -7.10 2.89 7.96
CA GLU A 20 -6.51 2.19 6.82
C GLU A 20 -7.20 0.85 6.58
N ARG A 21 -7.47 0.08 7.65
CA ARG A 21 -8.19 -1.20 7.56
C ARG A 21 -9.63 -0.98 7.09
N GLU A 22 -10.37 -0.01 7.63
CA GLU A 22 -11.74 0.25 7.19
C GLU A 22 -11.80 0.79 5.74
N LYS A 23 -10.88 1.70 5.36
CA LYS A 23 -10.76 2.20 3.98
C LYS A 23 -10.46 1.08 2.98
N LEU A 24 -9.68 0.07 3.38
CA LEU A 24 -9.33 -1.11 2.59
C LEU A 24 -10.50 -2.12 2.51
N LYS A 25 -11.15 -2.43 3.64
CA LYS A 25 -12.37 -3.28 3.67
C LYS A 25 -13.45 -2.72 2.75
N PHE A 26 -13.72 -1.42 2.86
CA PHE A 26 -14.70 -0.74 2.01
C PHE A 26 -14.31 -0.83 0.53
N PHE A 27 -13.04 -0.58 0.18
CA PHE A 27 -12.55 -0.73 -1.19
C PHE A 27 -12.71 -2.17 -1.72
N ALA A 28 -12.42 -3.18 -0.92
CA ALA A 28 -12.57 -4.58 -1.30
C ALA A 28 -14.05 -4.94 -1.54
N TYR A 29 -14.96 -4.50 -0.66
CA TYR A 29 -16.41 -4.66 -0.83
C TYR A 29 -16.93 -3.96 -2.10
N GLU A 30 -16.46 -2.75 -2.41
CA GLU A 30 -16.84 -2.08 -3.65
C GLU A 30 -16.32 -2.81 -4.90
N CYS A 31 -15.13 -3.40 -4.83
CA CYS A 31 -14.60 -4.24 -5.92
C CYS A 31 -15.39 -5.54 -6.09
N GLU A 32 -15.75 -6.22 -5.00
CA GLU A 32 -16.62 -7.41 -5.02
C GLU A 32 -17.98 -7.10 -5.65
N ARG A 33 -18.68 -6.08 -5.12
CA ARG A 33 -20.01 -5.62 -5.59
C ARG A 33 -20.05 -5.36 -7.09
N GLU A 34 -18.97 -4.81 -7.64
CA GLU A 34 -18.85 -4.43 -9.05
C GLU A 34 -18.10 -5.45 -9.91
N ARG A 35 -17.70 -6.59 -9.32
CA ARG A 35 -16.90 -7.66 -9.96
C ARG A 35 -15.55 -7.18 -10.53
N ASP A 36 -14.96 -6.15 -9.93
CA ASP A 36 -13.61 -5.65 -10.24
C ASP A 36 -12.54 -6.53 -9.56
N ILE A 37 -12.43 -7.76 -10.07
CA ILE A 37 -11.44 -8.76 -9.63
C ILE A 37 -10.01 -8.26 -9.90
N GLU A 38 -9.80 -7.45 -10.94
CA GLU A 38 -8.50 -6.92 -11.33
C GLU A 38 -7.95 -5.95 -10.28
N SER A 39 -8.73 -4.95 -9.85
CA SER A 39 -8.34 -4.03 -8.77
C SER A 39 -8.11 -4.77 -7.46
N LEU A 40 -8.95 -5.77 -7.14
CA LEU A 40 -8.80 -6.57 -5.92
C LEU A 40 -7.47 -7.36 -5.91
N ALA A 41 -7.16 -8.09 -6.98
CA ALA A 41 -5.92 -8.86 -7.11
C ALA A 41 -4.67 -7.97 -7.11
N ARG A 42 -4.74 -6.79 -7.72
CA ARG A 42 -3.64 -5.81 -7.72
C ARG A 42 -3.42 -5.16 -6.36
N VAL A 43 -4.48 -4.90 -5.59
CA VAL A 43 -4.35 -4.42 -4.20
C VAL A 43 -3.77 -5.49 -3.28
N LEU A 44 -4.18 -6.76 -3.40
CA LEU A 44 -3.54 -7.86 -2.67
C LEU A 44 -2.05 -7.96 -3.01
N SER A 45 -1.68 -7.84 -4.28
CA SER A 45 -0.28 -7.80 -4.73
C SER A 45 0.48 -6.61 -4.14
N MET A 46 -0.11 -5.42 -4.14
CA MET A 46 0.47 -4.20 -3.54
C MET A 46 0.71 -4.37 -2.03
N MET A 47 -0.21 -5.03 -1.30
CA MET A 47 -0.03 -5.33 0.12
C MET A 47 1.17 -6.26 0.39
N THR A 48 1.43 -7.26 -0.46
CA THR A 48 2.60 -8.15 -0.23
C THR A 48 3.94 -7.43 -0.43
N TYR A 49 4.01 -6.41 -1.29
CA TYR A 49 5.18 -5.54 -1.38
C TYR A 49 5.27 -4.57 -0.19
N TRP A 50 4.13 -4.06 0.28
CA TRP A 50 4.06 -3.17 1.44
C TRP A 50 4.56 -3.81 2.74
N PHE A 51 4.17 -5.06 3.02
CA PHE A 51 4.67 -5.82 4.18
C PHE A 51 6.19 -6.10 4.14
N ARG A 52 6.86 -5.80 3.02
CA ARG A 52 8.28 -6.02 2.78
C ARG A 52 9.09 -4.74 2.65
N GLN A 53 8.54 -3.59 3.04
CA GLN A 53 9.31 -2.34 3.06
C GLN A 53 10.29 -2.34 4.25
N ASP A 54 11.54 -1.95 3.98
CA ASP A 54 12.54 -1.72 5.02
C ASP A 54 12.21 -0.45 5.84
N GLU A 55 11.57 0.54 5.19
CA GLU A 55 11.11 1.79 5.78
C GLU A 55 9.69 1.68 6.34
N LYS A 56 9.46 2.15 7.58
CA LYS A 56 8.11 2.28 8.17
C LYS A 56 7.36 3.46 7.54
N ILE A 57 6.20 3.22 6.93
CA ILE A 57 5.54 4.18 6.01
C ILE A 57 4.01 4.42 6.17
N SER A 58 3.24 3.60 6.89
CA SER A 58 1.77 3.43 6.70
C SER A 58 1.41 2.78 5.35
N PHE A 59 0.17 2.28 5.19
CA PHE A 59 -0.28 1.67 3.93
C PHE A 59 -0.70 2.70 2.89
N THR A 60 -1.32 3.79 3.31
CA THR A 60 -1.93 4.81 2.46
C THR A 60 -0.88 5.61 1.71
N GLU A 61 0.21 6.01 2.39
CA GLU A 61 1.34 6.68 1.76
C GLU A 61 1.99 5.77 0.72
N TYR A 62 2.35 4.53 1.12
CA TYR A 62 2.94 3.54 0.22
C TYR A 62 2.07 3.27 -1.01
N ALA A 63 0.78 3.02 -0.82
CA ALA A 63 -0.17 2.75 -1.88
C ALA A 63 -0.19 3.91 -2.91
N SER A 64 -0.19 5.16 -2.46
CA SER A 64 -0.17 6.32 -3.34
C SER A 64 1.10 6.36 -4.22
N HIS A 65 2.28 6.08 -3.66
CA HIS A 65 3.52 6.00 -4.42
C HIS A 65 3.57 4.81 -5.36
N PHE A 66 3.10 3.63 -4.93
CA PHE A 66 3.04 2.43 -5.76
C PHE A 66 2.13 2.66 -6.96
N ILE A 67 0.93 3.16 -6.73
CA ILE A 67 -0.07 3.39 -7.77
C ILE A 67 0.40 4.45 -8.78
N ALA A 68 1.14 5.47 -8.32
CA ALA A 68 1.80 6.43 -9.19
C ALA A 68 2.95 5.80 -10.00
N SER A 69 3.84 5.02 -9.39
CA SER A 69 4.98 4.38 -10.08
C SER A 69 4.58 3.31 -11.10
N LYS A 70 3.35 2.80 -10.99
CA LYS A 70 2.75 1.82 -11.91
C LYS A 70 1.75 2.42 -12.91
N LYS A 71 1.51 3.73 -12.89
CA LYS A 71 0.55 4.39 -13.78
C LYS A 71 1.03 4.34 -15.23
N GLY A 72 0.17 3.90 -16.14
CA GLY A 72 0.47 3.83 -17.59
C GLY A 72 1.29 2.60 -18.02
N LEU A 73 1.68 1.72 -17.10
CA LEU A 73 2.25 0.42 -17.46
C LEU A 73 1.18 -0.49 -18.09
N LYS A 74 1.60 -1.43 -18.94
CA LYS A 74 0.73 -2.46 -19.55
C LYS A 74 0.97 -3.88 -19.00
N THR A 75 1.75 -3.98 -17.93
CA THR A 75 2.12 -5.26 -17.29
C THR A 75 1.19 -5.61 -16.14
N PHE A 76 1.28 -6.83 -15.62
CA PHE A 76 0.50 -7.31 -14.46
C PHE A 76 0.56 -6.38 -13.23
N GLY A 77 1.66 -5.62 -13.07
CA GLY A 77 1.84 -4.65 -11.98
C GLY A 77 1.23 -3.27 -12.21
N ALA A 78 0.51 -3.01 -13.31
CA ALA A 78 -0.09 -1.69 -13.59
C ALA A 78 -1.17 -1.30 -12.56
N SER A 79 -1.35 0.00 -12.29
CA SER A 79 -2.46 0.47 -11.44
C SER A 79 -3.76 0.65 -12.24
N THR A 80 -4.89 0.13 -11.73
CA THR A 80 -6.21 0.36 -12.36
C THR A 80 -6.67 1.80 -12.16
N LYS A 81 -7.67 2.28 -12.94
CA LYS A 81 -8.28 3.59 -12.71
C LYS A 81 -8.86 3.70 -11.30
N ARG A 82 -9.55 2.67 -10.82
CA ARG A 82 -10.13 2.61 -9.46
C ARG A 82 -9.06 2.75 -8.37
N MET A 83 -7.91 2.08 -8.51
CA MET A 83 -6.77 2.26 -7.61
C MET A 83 -6.23 3.71 -7.65
N GLN A 84 -6.04 4.26 -8.86
CA GLN A 84 -5.60 5.65 -9.07
C GLN A 84 -6.56 6.68 -8.48
N ASP A 85 -7.86 6.40 -8.47
CA ASP A 85 -8.86 7.29 -7.88
C ASP A 85 -8.90 7.21 -6.34
N LYS A 86 -8.63 6.03 -5.75
CA LYS A 86 -8.63 5.80 -4.30
C LYS A 86 -7.37 6.34 -3.60
N TRP A 87 -6.18 6.09 -4.16
CA TRP A 87 -4.89 6.47 -3.57
C TRP A 87 -4.14 7.45 -4.49
N LYS A 88 -4.67 8.67 -4.58
CA LYS A 88 -4.04 9.76 -5.34
C LYS A 88 -2.77 10.22 -4.64
N LEU A 89 -1.64 10.17 -5.34
CA LEU A 89 -0.39 10.74 -4.84
C LEU A 89 -0.44 12.27 -4.85
N THR A 90 -0.18 12.88 -3.70
CA THR A 90 0.09 14.32 -3.57
C THR A 90 1.60 14.56 -3.46
N GLY A 91 2.18 15.27 -4.42
CA GLY A 91 3.62 15.56 -4.44
C GLY A 91 4.45 14.59 -5.28
N LYS A 92 5.74 14.42 -4.91
CA LYS A 92 6.72 13.67 -5.69
C LYS A 92 6.62 12.17 -5.43
N CYS A 93 6.73 11.35 -6.48
CA CYS A 93 6.82 9.89 -6.30
C CYS A 93 8.19 9.46 -5.74
N LEU A 94 8.16 8.63 -4.69
CA LEU A 94 9.34 8.09 -3.99
C LEU A 94 9.56 6.58 -4.27
N ILE A 95 8.77 6.00 -5.18
CA ILE A 95 9.01 4.68 -5.78
C ILE A 95 9.38 4.91 -7.24
N GLU A 96 10.54 4.39 -7.67
CA GLU A 96 10.99 4.45 -9.06
C GLU A 96 10.03 3.67 -9.98
N SER A 97 9.81 4.16 -11.21
CA SER A 97 8.86 3.52 -12.14
C SER A 97 9.26 2.07 -12.41
N GLY A 98 8.32 1.14 -12.29
CA GLY A 98 8.59 -0.30 -12.40
C GLY A 98 9.09 -0.97 -11.11
N HIS A 99 9.62 -0.23 -10.13
CA HIS A 99 10.07 -0.76 -8.83
C HIS A 99 8.95 -0.87 -7.78
N TYR A 100 9.27 -1.42 -6.60
CA TYR A 100 8.30 -1.70 -5.52
C TYR A 100 8.75 -1.19 -4.14
N TYR A 101 10.01 -0.76 -4.00
CA TYR A 101 10.56 -0.26 -2.73
C TYR A 101 10.48 1.25 -2.68
N TYR A 102 9.92 1.77 -1.58
CA TYR A 102 9.89 3.18 -1.25
C TYR A 102 11.26 3.62 -0.74
N LYS A 103 11.72 4.77 -1.21
CA LYS A 103 12.97 5.40 -0.76
C LYS A 103 12.62 6.70 -0.06
N LYS A 104 12.68 6.69 1.28
CA LYS A 104 12.62 7.91 2.09
C LYS A 104 13.78 8.82 1.67
N ARG A 105 13.53 10.13 1.60
CA ARG A 105 14.51 11.17 1.24
C ARG A 105 14.81 12.05 2.44
#